data_AF-A0A971AJZ9-F1
#
_entry.id   AF-A0A971AJZ9-F1
#
_cell.length_a   1.000
_cell.length_b   1.000
_cell.length_c   1.000
_cell.angle_alpha   90.00
_cell.angle_beta   90.00
_cell.angle_gamma   90.00
#
_symmetry.space_group_name_H-M   'P 1'
#
loop_
_entity.id
_entity.type
_entity.pdbx_description
1 polymer ?
#
loop_
_entity_poly.entity_id
_entity_poly.type
_entity_poly.pdbx_seq_one_letter_code
_entity_poly.pdbx_strand_id
1 'polypeptide(L)'
;MLKKNDFLIIVVVILIAAALGATAYFMQRNPQTPDNLQTLPDDVIVTSEPTPSQEPAQAPQASDEPVTTGAPAATDEAAAAPAAAYLLVSVGDVSYEPIPLLEEGDFTLYQNDQSTENVVHVTRDSVCMKSASCDNQDCVQQGTVTLDNRDLRVLQNMIVCLPNQVMLELLTAEEAAAMTQ
;
A
#
# COMPACT_ATOMS: atom_id res chain seq x y z
N MET A 1 38.71 -19.88 40.67
CA MET A 1 39.06 -21.24 40.20
C MET A 1 37.76 -22.02 40.06
N LEU A 2 37.28 -22.25 38.83
CA LEU A 2 36.04 -22.97 38.56
C LEU A 2 36.31 -24.48 38.75
N LYS A 3 35.57 -25.18 39.62
CA LYS A 3 35.81 -26.62 39.82
C LYS A 3 35.37 -27.36 38.56
N LYS A 4 36.01 -28.51 38.30
CA LYS A 4 35.74 -29.33 37.09
C LYS A 4 34.27 -29.67 36.89
N ASN A 5 33.50 -29.78 37.98
CA ASN A 5 32.06 -30.04 37.94
C ASN A 5 31.24 -28.78 37.63
N ASP A 6 31.70 -27.60 38.07
CA ASP A 6 31.07 -26.31 37.74
C ASP A 6 31.31 -25.96 36.26
N PHE A 7 32.51 -26.26 35.75
CA PHE A 7 32.81 -26.14 34.32
C PHE A 7 31.91 -27.05 33.48
N LEU A 8 31.67 -28.29 33.93
CA LEU A 8 30.81 -29.23 33.22
C LEU A 8 29.34 -28.78 33.21
N ILE A 9 28.83 -28.23 34.32
CA ILE A 9 27.47 -27.69 34.39
C ILE A 9 27.31 -26.47 33.46
N ILE A 10 28.28 -25.55 33.47
CA ILE A 10 28.23 -24.35 32.60
C ILE A 10 28.26 -24.74 31.12
N VAL A 11 29.09 -25.70 30.73
CA VAL A 11 29.13 -26.21 29.35
C VAL A 11 27.79 -26.83 28.95
N VAL A 12 27.17 -27.63 29.82
CA VAL A 12 25.85 -28.24 29.54
C VAL A 12 24.75 -27.18 29.41
N VAL A 13 24.75 -26.16 30.28
CA VAL A 13 23.76 -25.07 30.21
C VAL A 13 23.91 -24.25 28.93
N ILE A 14 25.15 -23.97 28.50
CA ILE A 14 25.42 -23.26 27.24
C ILE A 14 24.95 -24.09 26.04
N LEU A 15 25.15 -25.42 26.05
CA LEU A 15 24.67 -26.28 24.96
C LEU A 15 23.14 -26.36 24.89
N ILE A 16 22.45 -26.40 26.03
CA ILE A 16 20.98 -26.38 26.07
C ILE A 16 20.44 -25.03 25.60
N ALA A 17 21.05 -23.91 26.03
CA ALA A 17 20.68 -22.58 25.58
C ALA A 17 20.93 -22.38 24.07
N ALA A 18 22.02 -22.93 23.53
CA ALA A 18 22.29 -22.91 22.10
C ALA A 18 21.29 -23.75 21.29
N ALA A 19 20.87 -24.91 21.81
CA ALA A 19 19.85 -25.74 21.16
C ALA A 19 18.46 -25.08 21.15
N LEU A 20 18.08 -24.37 22.21
CA LEU A 20 16.83 -23.60 22.27
C LEU A 20 16.88 -22.28 21.49
N GLY A 21 18.05 -21.64 21.41
CA GLY A 21 18.26 -20.45 20.58
C GLY A 21 18.28 -20.75 19.08
N ALA A 22 18.79 -21.92 18.68
CA ALA A 22 18.86 -22.33 17.28
C ALA A 22 17.49 -22.60 16.66
N THR A 23 16.50 -23.09 17.42
CA THR A 23 15.13 -23.29 16.92
C THR A 23 14.41 -21.97 16.65
N ALA A 24 14.63 -20.94 17.49
CA ALA A 24 14.10 -19.59 17.24
C ALA A 24 14.79 -18.90 16.05
N TYR A 25 16.11 -19.05 15.92
CA TYR A 25 16.87 -18.40 14.84
C TYR A 25 16.60 -19.02 13.45
N PHE A 26 16.33 -20.33 13.39
CA PHE A 26 16.03 -21.01 12.12
C PHE A 26 14.58 -20.76 11.66
N MET A 27 13.67 -20.37 12.55
CA MET A 27 12.30 -20.04 12.20
C MET A 27 12.15 -18.60 11.68
N GLN A 28 13.11 -17.70 11.98
CA GLN A 28 13.14 -16.32 11.48
C GLN A 28 13.87 -16.16 10.13
N ARG A 29 14.63 -17.16 9.68
CA ARG A 29 15.34 -17.14 8.40
C ARG A 29 14.44 -17.66 7.28
N ASN A 30 13.49 -16.84 6.85
CA ASN A 30 12.90 -16.96 5.53
C ASN A 30 13.92 -16.43 4.51
N PRO A 31 14.51 -17.24 3.62
CA PRO A 31 15.39 -16.75 2.57
C PRO A 31 14.51 -16.23 1.42
N GLN A 32 13.83 -15.10 1.61
CA GLN A 32 13.32 -14.32 0.48
C GLN A 32 14.46 -13.44 0.01
N THR A 33 15.17 -13.93 -0.99
CA THR A 33 16.02 -13.13 -1.88
C THR A 33 15.21 -11.92 -2.40
N PRO A 34 15.64 -10.67 -2.17
CA PRO A 34 15.02 -9.53 -2.82
C PRO A 34 15.65 -9.42 -4.21
N ASP A 35 15.06 -10.08 -5.18
CA ASP A 35 15.41 -9.92 -6.59
C ASP A 35 14.12 -9.77 -7.40
N ASN A 36 13.36 -8.71 -7.08
CA ASN A 36 12.60 -8.02 -8.10
C ASN A 36 12.14 -6.65 -7.60
N LEU A 37 12.34 -5.65 -8.46
CA LEU A 37 11.51 -4.46 -8.55
C LEU A 37 10.04 -4.88 -8.56
N GLN A 38 9.38 -4.89 -7.40
CA GLN A 38 7.93 -5.00 -7.34
C GLN A 38 7.35 -3.60 -7.22
N THR A 39 7.25 -2.99 -8.40
CA THR A 39 6.08 -2.20 -8.79
C THR A 39 4.82 -2.84 -8.19
N LEU A 40 3.86 -2.02 -7.73
CA LEU A 40 2.56 -2.49 -7.26
C LEU A 40 2.07 -3.63 -8.18
N PRO A 41 1.54 -4.74 -7.64
CA PRO A 41 1.03 -5.82 -8.47
C PRO A 41 0.05 -5.25 -9.50
N ASP A 42 0.09 -5.79 -10.73
CA ASP A 42 -0.82 -5.44 -11.85
C ASP A 42 -2.32 -5.57 -11.48
N ASP A 43 -2.64 -6.05 -10.28
CA ASP A 43 -3.97 -6.14 -9.71
C ASP A 43 -4.51 -4.81 -9.11
N VAL A 44 -3.72 -3.73 -9.11
CA VAL A 44 -4.26 -2.38 -8.91
C VAL A 44 -4.93 -1.92 -10.20
N ILE A 45 -6.16 -2.38 -10.40
CA ILE A 45 -6.97 -1.98 -11.54
C ILE A 45 -7.43 -0.53 -11.28
N VAL A 46 -6.75 0.44 -11.88
CA VAL A 46 -7.26 1.82 -12.02
C VAL A 46 -8.42 1.76 -13.01
N THR A 47 -9.60 1.41 -12.53
CA THR A 47 -10.84 1.57 -13.30
C THR A 47 -11.40 2.95 -12.98
N SER A 48 -10.95 3.96 -13.70
CA SER A 48 -11.71 5.20 -13.84
C SER A 48 -12.95 4.87 -14.68
N GLU A 49 -14.05 4.46 -14.04
CA GLU A 49 -15.31 4.23 -14.74
C GLU A 49 -16.07 5.57 -14.86
N PRO A 50 -16.22 6.14 -16.08
CA PRO A 50 -17.10 7.28 -16.27
C PRO A 50 -18.56 6.82 -16.13
N THR A 51 -19.32 7.54 -15.31
CA THR A 51 -20.78 7.35 -15.15
C THR A 51 -21.49 7.33 -16.52
N PRO A 52 -22.31 6.32 -16.87
CA PRO A 52 -22.86 6.20 -18.21
C PRO A 52 -24.03 7.16 -18.42
N SER A 53 -23.86 8.10 -19.36
CA SER A 53 -24.94 8.92 -19.90
C SER A 53 -25.39 8.36 -21.26
N GLN A 54 -26.47 7.57 -21.20
CA GLN A 54 -27.47 7.20 -22.22
C GLN A 54 -27.14 7.31 -23.74
N GLU A 55 -27.09 6.13 -24.39
CA GLU A 55 -27.41 5.74 -25.79
C GLU A 55 -28.65 6.49 -26.37
N PRO A 56 -28.73 6.85 -27.69
CA PRO A 56 -28.65 5.86 -28.77
C PRO A 56 -28.01 6.26 -30.11
N ALA A 57 -27.42 5.26 -30.80
CA ALA A 57 -27.81 4.77 -32.14
C ALA A 57 -26.65 4.48 -33.15
N GLN A 58 -26.68 3.25 -33.67
CA GLN A 58 -26.25 2.75 -35.01
C GLN A 58 -24.82 2.20 -35.22
N ALA A 59 -24.72 0.85 -35.10
CA ALA A 59 -24.27 -0.19 -36.06
C ALA A 59 -23.14 0.07 -37.12
N PRO A 60 -22.42 -1.02 -37.53
CA PRO A 60 -20.96 -1.06 -37.64
C PRO A 60 -20.43 -1.05 -39.08
N GLN A 61 -19.18 -0.60 -39.29
CA GLN A 61 -18.40 -0.91 -40.50
C GLN A 61 -16.95 -1.27 -40.17
N ALA A 62 -16.45 -2.20 -40.98
CA ALA A 62 -15.25 -3.00 -40.80
C ALA A 62 -14.01 -2.42 -41.52
N SER A 63 -12.87 -3.00 -41.12
CA SER A 63 -11.67 -3.27 -41.92
C SER A 63 -10.58 -2.21 -42.05
N ASP A 64 -9.36 -2.77 -41.99
CA ASP A 64 -8.08 -2.33 -42.55
C ASP A 64 -7.14 -1.47 -41.67
N GLU A 65 -6.25 -2.17 -40.95
CA GLU A 65 -4.80 -1.84 -40.97
C GLU A 65 -4.25 -1.96 -42.41
N PRO A 66 -3.02 -1.53 -42.78
CA PRO A 66 -1.92 -0.94 -41.99
C PRO A 66 -1.26 0.28 -42.67
N VAL A 67 -0.53 1.14 -41.94
CA VAL A 67 0.81 1.56 -42.40
C VAL A 67 1.66 2.18 -41.28
N THR A 68 2.95 1.90 -41.43
CA THR A 68 4.10 2.26 -40.61
C THR A 68 4.52 3.73 -40.69
N THR A 69 5.41 4.08 -39.77
CA THR A 69 6.41 5.17 -39.79
C THR A 69 5.95 6.55 -39.35
N GLY A 70 6.35 6.86 -38.13
CA GLY A 70 6.50 8.22 -37.64
C GLY A 70 7.07 8.20 -36.23
N ALA A 71 8.37 7.92 -36.08
CA ALA A 71 9.07 8.37 -34.89
C ALA A 71 9.11 9.90 -34.92
N PRO A 72 8.69 10.56 -33.83
CA PRO A 72 9.50 11.61 -33.28
C PRO A 72 9.89 11.21 -31.87
N ALA A 73 11.19 11.29 -31.61
CA ALA A 73 11.67 11.53 -30.26
C ALA A 73 11.00 12.81 -29.74
N ALA A 74 10.29 12.67 -28.63
CA ALA A 74 10.13 13.72 -27.62
C ALA A 74 10.49 12.98 -26.32
N THR A 75 11.72 13.10 -25.84
CA THR A 75 12.17 14.23 -25.01
C THR A 75 11.27 14.38 -23.80
N ASP A 76 11.84 13.88 -22.70
CA ASP A 76 11.67 14.31 -21.33
C ASP A 76 10.27 14.24 -20.75
N GLU A 77 10.12 13.26 -19.85
CA GLU A 77 9.79 13.55 -18.46
C GLU A 77 8.97 14.83 -18.32
N ALA A 78 7.69 14.72 -18.67
CA ALA A 78 6.71 15.70 -18.25
C ALA A 78 6.83 15.72 -16.72
N ALA A 79 7.56 16.70 -16.20
CA ALA A 79 7.63 16.98 -14.79
C ALA A 79 6.20 17.26 -14.36
N ALA A 80 5.52 16.20 -13.94
CA ALA A 80 4.22 16.27 -13.33
C ALA A 80 4.33 17.29 -12.20
N ALA A 81 3.34 18.18 -12.10
CA ALA A 81 3.28 19.08 -10.96
C ALA A 81 3.45 18.24 -9.67
N PRO A 82 4.33 18.66 -8.74
CA PRO A 82 4.57 17.86 -7.55
C PRO A 82 3.24 17.66 -6.82
N ALA A 83 2.95 16.42 -6.43
CA ALA A 83 1.74 16.10 -5.69
C ALA A 83 1.72 16.86 -4.36
N ALA A 84 0.61 17.48 -4.02
CA ALA A 84 0.47 18.21 -2.76
C ALA A 84 0.35 17.24 -1.57
N ALA A 85 -0.31 16.10 -1.80
CA ALA A 85 -0.50 15.04 -0.82
C ALA A 85 -0.08 13.67 -1.38
N TYR A 86 0.23 12.77 -0.46
CA TYR A 86 0.57 11.39 -0.74
C TYR A 86 -0.28 10.48 0.17
N LEU A 87 -0.65 9.32 -0.35
CA LEU A 87 -1.33 8.28 0.41
C LEU A 87 -0.32 7.20 0.78
N LEU A 88 -0.09 7.01 2.08
CA LEU A 88 0.59 5.83 2.58
C LEU A 88 -0.45 4.77 2.93
N VAL A 89 -0.27 3.56 2.41
CA VAL A 89 -1.16 2.42 2.68
C VAL A 89 -0.38 1.38 3.46
N SER A 90 -0.98 0.84 4.51
CA SER A 90 -0.49 -0.36 5.18
C SER A 90 -1.60 -1.41 5.26
N VAL A 91 -1.23 -2.66 4.97
CA VAL A 91 -2.12 -3.82 5.01
C VAL A 91 -1.42 -4.92 5.82
N GLY A 92 -1.98 -5.26 6.98
CA GLY A 92 -1.30 -6.11 7.95
C GLY A 92 0.03 -5.49 8.40
N ASP A 93 1.13 -6.22 8.23
CA ASP A 93 2.48 -5.77 8.56
C ASP A 93 3.23 -5.14 7.37
N VAL A 94 2.57 -5.03 6.21
CA VAL A 94 3.19 -4.49 4.99
C VAL A 94 2.78 -3.04 4.81
N SER A 95 3.76 -2.14 4.73
CA SER A 95 3.56 -0.76 4.28
C SER A 95 4.08 -0.61 2.86
N TYR A 96 3.30 0.04 2.00
CA TYR A 96 3.68 0.36 0.63
C TYR A 96 4.44 1.69 0.57
N GLU A 97 5.01 2.01 -0.59
CA GLU A 97 5.57 3.34 -0.83
C GLU A 97 4.46 4.40 -0.91
N PRO A 98 4.71 5.65 -0.47
CA PRO A 98 3.74 6.74 -0.57
C PRO A 98 3.30 6.98 -2.03
N ILE A 99 2.00 6.90 -2.28
CA ILE A 99 1.40 7.08 -3.61
C ILE A 99 1.08 8.57 -3.82
N PRO A 100 1.61 9.24 -4.85
CA PRO A 100 1.28 10.64 -5.12
C PRO A 100 -0.19 10.82 -5.55
N LEU A 101 -0.89 11.75 -4.92
CA LEU A 101 -2.29 12.05 -5.25
C LEU A 101 -2.40 13.16 -6.30
N LEU A 102 -2.45 12.75 -7.57
CA LEU A 102 -2.47 13.67 -8.72
C LEU A 102 -3.88 13.98 -9.24
N GLU A 103 -4.79 13.02 -9.12
CA GLU A 103 -6.15 13.06 -9.63
C GLU A 103 -7.12 12.43 -8.64
N GLU A 104 -8.41 12.69 -8.83
CA GLU A 104 -9.47 12.05 -8.06
C GLU A 104 -9.70 10.63 -8.57
N GLY A 105 -9.89 9.69 -7.65
CA GLY A 105 -10.08 8.29 -8.01
C GLY A 105 -10.34 7.38 -6.82
N ASP A 106 -10.56 6.11 -7.14
CA ASP A 106 -10.76 5.06 -6.15
C ASP A 106 -9.64 4.02 -6.23
N PHE A 107 -9.17 3.55 -5.08
CA PHE A 107 -8.26 2.42 -4.94
C PHE A 107 -8.96 1.28 -4.21
N THR A 108 -8.94 0.09 -4.79
CA THR A 108 -9.44 -1.11 -4.13
C THR A 108 -8.30 -1.88 -3.50
N LEU A 109 -8.40 -2.11 -2.19
CA LEU A 109 -7.47 -2.91 -1.42
C LEU A 109 -8.12 -4.24 -1.09
N TYR A 110 -7.52 -5.33 -1.54
CA TYR A 110 -7.93 -6.69 -1.21
C TYR A 110 -7.03 -7.29 -0.12
N GLN A 111 -7.62 -7.95 0.87
CA GLN A 111 -6.89 -8.66 1.93
C GLN A 111 -7.41 -10.10 2.08
N ASN A 112 -6.66 -10.92 2.83
CA ASN A 112 -7.05 -12.28 3.19
C ASN A 112 -7.47 -13.11 1.96
N ASP A 113 -6.58 -13.23 0.98
CA ASP A 113 -6.83 -13.92 -0.30
C ASP A 113 -8.07 -13.40 -1.05
N GLN A 114 -8.25 -12.07 -1.07
CA GLN A 114 -9.37 -11.36 -1.70
C GLN A 114 -10.74 -11.61 -1.06
N SER A 115 -10.79 -12.10 0.18
CA SER A 115 -12.06 -12.29 0.89
C SER A 115 -12.59 -11.03 1.57
N THR A 116 -11.72 -10.05 1.82
CA THR A 116 -12.11 -8.74 2.36
C THR A 116 -11.62 -7.62 1.45
N GLU A 117 -12.40 -6.53 1.45
CA GLU A 117 -12.19 -5.39 0.56
C GLU A 117 -12.29 -4.07 1.33
N ASN A 118 -11.44 -3.12 0.97
CA ASN A 118 -11.53 -1.72 1.34
C ASN A 118 -11.40 -0.86 0.08
N VAL A 119 -12.43 -0.06 -0.23
CA VAL A 119 -12.39 0.90 -1.35
C VAL A 119 -12.09 2.28 -0.77
N VAL A 120 -10.98 2.86 -1.19
CA VAL A 120 -10.47 4.15 -0.75
C VAL A 120 -10.74 5.17 -1.84
N HIS A 121 -11.40 6.27 -1.50
CA HIS A 121 -11.56 7.39 -2.41
C HIS A 121 -10.56 8.48 -2.08
N VAL A 122 -9.92 9.04 -3.10
CA VAL A 122 -8.92 10.10 -2.96
C VAL A 122 -9.24 11.30 -3.84
N THR A 123 -8.83 12.47 -3.36
CA THR A 123 -8.65 13.68 -4.18
C THR A 123 -7.17 14.07 -4.15
N ARG A 124 -6.82 15.23 -4.72
CA ARG A 124 -5.44 15.77 -4.67
C ARG A 124 -4.90 16.05 -3.26
N ASP A 125 -5.79 16.16 -2.28
CA ASP A 125 -5.51 16.69 -0.95
C ASP A 125 -6.32 15.99 0.16
N SER A 126 -7.04 14.91 -0.18
CA SER A 126 -7.91 14.22 0.77
C SER A 126 -8.03 12.73 0.49
N VAL A 127 -8.39 12.00 1.53
CA VAL A 127 -8.67 10.56 1.50
C VAL A 127 -9.86 10.22 2.38
N CYS A 128 -10.72 9.31 1.93
CA CYS A 128 -11.73 8.67 2.76
C CYS A 128 -11.90 7.19 2.40
N MET A 129 -12.40 6.40 3.35
CA MET A 129 -12.86 5.04 3.04
C MET A 129 -14.25 5.13 2.41
N LYS A 130 -14.36 4.85 1.11
CA LYS A 130 -15.63 4.88 0.36
C LYS A 130 -16.53 3.72 0.75
N SER A 131 -15.96 2.52 0.84
CA SER A 131 -16.64 1.32 1.34
C SER A 131 -15.65 0.33 1.94
N ALA A 132 -16.15 -0.58 2.77
CA ALA A 132 -15.35 -1.65 3.33
C ALA A 132 -16.22 -2.89 3.56
N SER A 133 -15.61 -4.07 3.56
CA SER A 133 -16.28 -5.33 3.90
C SER A 133 -16.33 -5.62 5.40
N CYS A 134 -15.78 -4.75 6.26
CA CYS A 134 -15.70 -4.98 7.70
C CYS A 134 -17.06 -4.79 8.40
N ASP A 135 -17.37 -5.58 9.43
CA ASP A 135 -18.72 -5.57 10.02
C ASP A 135 -19.11 -4.24 10.69
N ASN A 136 -18.16 -3.58 11.37
CA ASN A 136 -18.43 -2.36 12.15
C ASN A 136 -18.49 -1.08 11.32
N GLN A 137 -17.92 -1.08 10.10
CA GLN A 137 -17.86 0.08 9.20
C GLN A 137 -17.25 1.35 9.84
N ASP A 138 -16.45 1.19 10.89
CA ASP A 138 -15.85 2.33 11.61
C ASP A 138 -14.91 3.14 10.71
N CYS A 139 -14.20 2.49 9.78
CA CYS A 139 -13.31 3.15 8.82
C CYS A 139 -14.04 4.06 7.84
N VAL A 140 -15.26 3.68 7.43
CA VAL A 140 -16.13 4.52 6.59
C VAL A 140 -16.64 5.73 7.40
N GLN A 141 -17.04 5.48 8.64
CA GLN A 141 -17.57 6.52 9.54
C GLN A 141 -16.52 7.53 10.03
N GLN A 142 -15.23 7.17 10.01
CA GLN A 142 -14.13 8.11 10.28
C GLN A 142 -14.09 9.29 9.32
N GLY A 143 -14.69 9.16 8.13
CA GLY A 143 -14.87 10.26 7.17
C GLY A 143 -13.57 10.81 6.58
N THR A 144 -13.70 11.88 5.80
CA THR A 144 -12.62 12.43 4.97
C THR A 144 -11.51 13.11 5.77
N VAL A 145 -10.28 12.62 5.61
CA VAL A 145 -9.06 13.29 6.05
C VAL A 145 -8.64 14.23 4.92
N THR A 146 -8.37 15.50 5.24
CA THR A 146 -7.82 16.49 4.30
C THR A 146 -6.52 17.05 4.88
N LEU A 147 -5.69 17.67 4.04
CA LEU A 147 -4.52 18.42 4.52
C LEU A 147 -4.89 19.53 5.52
N ASP A 148 -6.08 20.13 5.39
CA ASP A 148 -6.55 21.20 6.27
C ASP A 148 -7.09 20.71 7.62
N ASN A 149 -7.60 19.48 7.69
CA ASN A 149 -8.29 18.97 8.87
C ASN A 149 -7.50 17.93 9.67
N ARG A 150 -6.47 17.32 9.07
CA ARG A 150 -5.72 16.22 9.69
C ARG A 150 -5.27 16.53 11.11
N ASP A 151 -4.73 17.71 11.38
CA ASP A 151 -4.19 18.03 12.71
C ASP A 151 -5.29 18.31 13.77
N LEU A 152 -6.54 18.44 13.35
CA LEU A 152 -7.70 18.67 14.23
C LEU A 152 -8.45 17.38 14.57
N ARG A 153 -8.14 16.28 13.88
CA ARG A 153 -8.80 14.99 14.05
C ARG A 153 -8.16 14.18 15.17
N VAL A 154 -8.96 13.33 15.82
CA VAL A 154 -8.48 12.43 16.90
C VAL A 154 -7.44 11.44 16.38
N LEU A 155 -7.67 10.88 15.19
CA LEU A 155 -6.72 9.99 14.51
C LEU A 155 -5.77 10.74 13.57
N GLN A 156 -5.69 12.06 13.72
CA GLN A 156 -4.84 12.93 12.93
C GLN A 156 -5.06 12.72 11.41
N ASN A 157 -3.99 12.38 10.69
CA ASN A 157 -3.97 12.10 9.26
C ASN A 157 -4.38 10.65 8.90
N MET A 158 -4.79 9.83 9.87
CA MET A 158 -5.05 8.41 9.66
C MET A 158 -6.53 8.06 9.47
N ILE A 159 -6.76 6.98 8.72
CA ILE A 159 -7.99 6.19 8.71
C ILE A 159 -7.63 4.73 8.99
N VAL A 160 -8.28 4.12 9.98
CA VAL A 160 -7.97 2.75 10.43
C VAL A 160 -9.17 1.82 10.23
N CYS A 161 -8.97 0.73 9.50
CA CYS A 161 -9.90 -0.39 9.40
C CYS A 161 -9.31 -1.62 10.11
N LEU A 162 -9.48 -1.67 11.43
CA LEU A 162 -8.88 -2.70 12.26
C LEU A 162 -9.28 -4.15 11.85
N PRO A 163 -10.55 -4.47 11.55
CA PRO A 163 -10.93 -5.84 11.19
C PRO A 163 -10.26 -6.34 9.90
N ASN A 164 -10.06 -5.46 8.93
CA ASN A 164 -9.38 -5.78 7.67
C ASN A 164 -7.86 -5.50 7.74
N GLN A 165 -7.34 -5.05 8.89
CA GLN A 165 -5.94 -4.69 9.10
C GLN A 165 -5.42 -3.66 8.08
N VAL A 166 -6.27 -2.69 7.68
CA VAL A 166 -5.88 -1.62 6.76
C VAL A 166 -5.68 -0.32 7.52
N MET A 167 -4.59 0.37 7.22
CA MET A 167 -4.31 1.73 7.69
C MET A 167 -3.98 2.61 6.49
N LEU A 168 -4.56 3.80 6.48
CA LEU A 168 -4.33 4.83 5.47
C LEU A 168 -3.79 6.07 6.19
N GLU A 169 -2.75 6.69 5.64
CA GLU A 169 -2.22 7.96 6.14
C GLU A 169 -2.14 8.98 5.01
N LEU A 170 -2.66 10.18 5.25
CA LEU A 170 -2.50 11.32 4.35
C LEU A 170 -1.24 12.09 4.71
N LEU A 171 -0.24 12.03 3.84
CA LEU A 171 1.04 12.70 4.01
C LEU A 171 1.10 13.98 3.19
N THR A 172 1.83 14.98 3.70
CA THR A 172 2.29 16.11 2.90
C THR A 172 3.45 15.69 1.99
N ALA A 173 3.74 16.50 0.98
CA ALA A 173 4.90 16.30 0.12
C ALA A 173 6.24 16.25 0.89
N GLU A 174 6.38 17.04 1.95
CA GLU A 174 7.57 17.06 2.80
C GLU A 174 7.73 15.75 3.59
N GLU A 175 6.64 15.27 4.20
CA GLU A 175 6.65 14.01 4.96
C GLU A 175 6.94 12.81 4.06
N ALA A 176 6.33 12.76 2.87
CA ALA A 176 6.60 11.69 1.92
C ALA A 176 8.07 11.69 1.47
N ALA A 177 8.65 12.87 1.20
CA ALA A 177 10.06 13.00 0.84
C ALA A 177 11.03 12.66 2.00
N ALA A 178 10.59 12.80 3.25
CA ALA A 178 11.37 12.41 4.42
C ALA A 178 11.43 10.88 4.61
N MET A 179 10.45 10.13 4.09
CA MET A 179 10.42 8.66 4.18
C MET A 179 11.31 7.95 3.17
N THR A 180 11.68 8.63 2.08
CA THR A 180 12.54 8.09 1.01
C THR A 180 14.05 8.28 1.26
N GLN A 181 14.45 8.80 2.43
CA GLN A 181 15.84 9.10 2.81
C GLN A 181 16.42 8.04 3.77
#